data_AF-A0A7Z7N1U3-F1
#
_entry.id   AF-A0A7Z7N1U3-F1
#
_cell.length_a   1.000
_cell.length_b   1.000
_cell.length_c   1.000
_cell.angle_alpha   90.00
_cell.angle_beta   90.00
_cell.angle_gamma   90.00
#
_symmetry.space_group_name_H-M   'P 1'
#
loop_
_entity.id
_entity.type
_entity.pdbx_description
1 polymer ?
#
loop_
_entity_poly.entity_id
_entity_poly.type
_entity_poly.pdbx_seq_one_letter_code
_entity_poly.pdbx_strand_id
1 'polypeptide(L)'
;MELINATRMVAGYTMGTEPSGRESLIVVVKGTFRLPAAGETVRLAEEQLPLVMADTFTGQPGYSAPYYEVDYAPHKPRCDVLLFNCAAPAWRQQRLLHAMT
;
A
#
# COMPACT_ATOMS: atom_id res chain seq x y z
N MET A 1 -22.79 -7.02 -2.13
CA MET A 1 -21.60 -7.76 -2.62
C MET A 1 -20.87 -8.30 -1.42
N GLU A 2 -20.41 -9.55 -1.46
CA GLU A 2 -19.57 -10.15 -0.43
C GLU A 2 -18.17 -10.37 -1.02
N LEU A 3 -17.12 -9.91 -0.31
CA LEU A 3 -15.73 -10.14 -0.69
C LEU A 3 -15.15 -11.27 0.17
N ILE A 4 -14.93 -12.44 -0.45
CA ILE A 4 -14.29 -13.57 0.22
C ILE A 4 -12.77 -13.42 0.05
N ASN A 5 -12.08 -13.08 1.14
CA ASN A 5 -10.62 -12.98 1.17
C ASN A 5 -10.01 -14.24 1.77
N ALA A 6 -9.39 -15.08 0.94
CA ALA A 6 -8.71 -16.31 1.38
C ALA A 6 -7.26 -16.07 1.85
N THR A 7 -6.77 -14.82 1.81
CA THR A 7 -5.42 -14.47 2.25
C THR A 7 -5.41 -14.06 3.72
N ARG A 8 -4.21 -13.96 4.31
CA ARG A 8 -4.00 -13.34 5.64
C ARG A 8 -3.77 -11.81 5.57
N MET A 9 -4.02 -11.21 4.41
CA MET A 9 -3.81 -9.78 4.13
C MET A 9 -5.12 -9.01 4.27
N VAL A 10 -5.05 -7.68 4.27
CA VAL A 10 -6.24 -6.83 4.31
C VAL A 10 -6.77 -6.70 2.88
N ALA A 11 -8.09 -6.85 2.71
CA ALA A 11 -8.73 -6.70 1.41
C ALA A 11 -9.98 -5.83 1.52
N GLY A 12 -10.28 -5.13 0.44
CA GLY A 12 -11.42 -4.23 0.35
C GLY A 12 -11.78 -3.99 -1.10
N TYR A 13 -12.93 -3.36 -1.31
CA TYR A 13 -13.37 -2.99 -2.65
C TYR A 13 -14.10 -1.65 -2.63
N THR A 14 -14.08 -0.97 -3.76
CA THR A 14 -14.89 0.22 -4.04
C THR A 14 -15.38 0.22 -5.48
N MET A 15 -16.28 1.13 -5.81
CA MET A 15 -16.73 1.36 -7.18
C MET A 15 -16.02 2.59 -7.75
N GLY A 16 -15.37 2.43 -8.90
CA GLY A 16 -14.83 3.52 -9.68
C GLY A 16 -15.70 3.80 -10.91
N THR A 17 -15.60 5.03 -11.41
CA THR A 17 -16.26 5.43 -12.66
C THR A 17 -15.19 5.89 -13.64
N GLU A 18 -15.18 5.29 -14.82
CA GLU A 18 -14.33 5.71 -15.93
C GLU A 18 -14.82 7.06 -16.50
N PRO A 19 -13.96 7.81 -17.23
CA PRO A 19 -14.39 9.01 -17.95
C PRO A 19 -15.55 8.76 -18.94
N SER A 20 -15.72 7.52 -19.40
CA SER A 20 -16.83 7.09 -20.27
C SER A 20 -18.18 6.98 -19.54
N GLY A 21 -18.19 7.08 -18.20
CA GLY A 21 -19.34 6.81 -17.34
C GLY A 21 -19.53 5.33 -16.98
N ARG A 22 -18.66 4.43 -17.48
CA ARG A 22 -18.70 3.01 -17.10
C ARG A 22 -18.25 2.83 -15.66
N GLU A 23 -18.98 2.00 -14.93
CA GLU A 23 -18.61 1.61 -13.57
C GLU A 23 -17.65 0.41 -13.60
N SER A 24 -16.66 0.43 -12.72
CA SER A 24 -15.71 -0.65 -12.50
C SER A 24 -15.63 -0.99 -11.02
N LEU A 25 -15.64 -2.28 -10.70
CA LEU A 25 -15.35 -2.75 -9.36
C LEU A 25 -13.84 -2.79 -9.15
N ILE A 26 -13.35 -2.01 -8.20
CA ILE A 26 -11.93 -1.95 -7.82
C ILE A 26 -11.77 -2.78 -6.56
N VAL A 27 -11.04 -3.90 -6.66
CA VAL A 27 -10.73 -4.77 -5.52
C VAL A 27 -9.25 -4.62 -5.20
N VAL A 28 -8.91 -4.44 -3.92
CA VAL A 28 -7.54 -4.27 -3.46
C VAL A 28 -7.22 -5.29 -2.38
N VAL A 29 -6.00 -5.84 -2.43
CA VAL A 29 -5.41 -6.64 -1.36
C VAL A 29 -4.09 -5.99 -0.97
N LYS A 30 -3.94 -5.63 0.31
CA LYS A 30 -2.74 -5.00 0.88
C LYS A 30 -2.07 -5.93 1.88
N GLY A 31 -0.80 -6.22 1.61
CA GLY A 31 0.07 -6.98 2.49
C GLY A 31 1.13 -6.10 3.15
N THR A 32 1.28 -6.25 4.46
CA THR A 32 2.40 -5.69 5.22
C THR A 32 3.41 -6.78 5.51
N PHE A 33 4.68 -6.55 5.15
CA PHE A 33 5.76 -7.51 5.30
C PHE A 33 6.85 -6.97 6.23
N ARG A 34 7.51 -7.88 6.96
CA ARG A 34 8.76 -7.58 7.66
C ARG A 34 9.90 -7.58 6.66
N LEU A 35 10.70 -6.52 6.69
CA LEU A 35 11.91 -6.44 5.90
C LEU A 35 12.92 -7.46 6.44
N PRO A 36 13.38 -8.41 5.61
CA PRO A 36 14.27 -9.48 6.06
C PRO A 36 15.68 -8.94 6.32
N ALA A 37 16.40 -9.57 7.25
CA ALA A 37 17.85 -9.44 7.27
C ALA A 37 18.49 -10.16 6.08
N ALA A 38 19.77 -9.89 5.81
CA ALA A 38 20.49 -10.57 4.74
C ALA A 38 20.45 -12.10 4.92
N GLY A 39 19.97 -12.81 3.89
CA GLY A 39 19.81 -14.27 3.92
C GLY A 39 18.52 -14.78 4.57
N GLU A 40 17.69 -13.89 5.13
CA GLU A 40 16.37 -14.28 5.64
C GLU A 40 15.29 -14.22 4.54
N THR A 41 14.28 -15.07 4.69
CA THR A 41 13.07 -15.03 3.85
C THR A 41 12.15 -13.90 4.30
N VAL A 42 11.54 -13.19 3.36
CA VAL A 42 10.45 -12.23 3.64
C VAL A 42 9.32 -12.94 4.39
N ARG A 43 8.76 -12.28 5.40
CA ARG A 43 7.63 -12.79 6.18
C ARG A 43 6.50 -11.77 6.21
N LEU A 44 5.27 -12.25 6.09
CA LEU A 44 4.08 -11.45 6.35
C LEU A 44 4.10 -10.99 7.82
N ALA A 45 3.85 -9.71 8.06
CA ALA A 45 3.74 -9.18 9.41
C ALA A 45 2.48 -9.72 10.10
N GLU A 46 2.54 -9.94 11.40
CA GLU A 46 1.35 -10.34 12.19
C GLU A 46 0.30 -9.23 12.22
N GLU A 47 0.76 -7.99 12.33
CA GLU A 47 -0.08 -6.79 12.21
C GLU A 47 -0.03 -6.29 10.77
N GLN A 48 -1.20 -6.24 10.14
CA GLN A 48 -1.37 -5.68 8.80
C GLN A 48 -1.85 -4.24 8.90
N LEU A 49 -1.31 -3.36 8.05
CA LEU A 49 -1.81 -2.00 7.96
C LEU A 49 -3.15 -1.96 7.21
N PRO A 50 -4.05 -1.04 7.60
CA PRO A 50 -5.34 -0.88 6.95
C PRO A 50 -5.17 -0.34 5.52
N LEU A 51 -6.25 -0.47 4.74
CA LEU A 51 -6.35 0.21 3.46
C LEU A 51 -6.45 1.72 3.67
N VAL A 52 -5.72 2.48 2.86
CA VAL A 52 -5.69 3.93 2.84
C VAL A 52 -6.83 4.39 1.93
N MET A 53 -7.83 5.02 2.54
CA MET A 53 -9.06 5.44 1.86
C MET A 53 -8.92 6.81 1.18
N ALA A 54 -7.93 7.61 1.57
CA ALA A 54 -7.64 8.93 1.03
C ALA A 54 -6.16 9.25 1.23
N ASP A 55 -5.61 10.08 0.35
CA ASP A 55 -4.22 10.52 0.45
C ASP A 55 -3.93 11.15 1.80
N THR A 56 -2.80 10.78 2.37
CA THR A 56 -2.23 11.37 3.59
C THR A 56 -0.98 12.14 3.21
N PHE A 57 -0.65 13.15 4.00
CA PHE A 57 0.42 14.09 3.69
C PHE A 57 1.37 14.22 4.86
N THR A 58 2.63 14.51 4.57
CA THR A 58 3.65 14.77 5.60
C THR A 58 3.41 16.07 6.36
N GLY A 59 2.64 17.00 5.78
CA GLY A 59 2.20 18.24 6.39
C GLY A 59 0.86 18.69 5.81
N GLN A 60 0.77 19.96 5.42
CA GLN A 60 -0.47 20.52 4.87
C GLN A 60 -0.77 19.95 3.46
N PRO A 61 -1.99 19.46 3.19
CA PRO A 61 -2.40 19.04 1.85
C PRO A 61 -2.23 20.16 0.81
N GLY A 62 -1.74 19.82 -0.38
CA GLY A 62 -1.46 20.77 -1.47
C GLY A 62 -0.16 21.57 -1.33
N TYR A 63 0.50 21.53 -0.15
CA TYR A 63 1.77 22.23 0.12
C TYR A 63 2.87 21.30 0.63
N SER A 64 2.58 20.01 0.77
CA SER A 64 3.54 18.99 1.21
C SER A 64 3.41 17.73 0.36
N ALA A 65 4.44 16.88 0.41
CA ALA A 65 4.44 15.62 -0.32
C ALA A 65 3.41 14.64 0.28
N PRO A 66 2.70 13.88 -0.57
CA PRO A 66 1.94 12.71 -0.14
C PRO A 66 2.84 11.75 0.65
N TYR A 67 2.32 11.22 1.74
CA TYR A 67 2.98 10.20 2.56
C TYR A 67 2.45 8.80 2.22
N TYR A 68 1.13 8.67 2.13
CA TYR A 68 0.46 7.51 1.52
C TYR A 68 -0.60 7.99 0.55
N GLU A 69 -0.64 7.40 -0.63
CA GLU A 69 -1.73 7.63 -1.58
C GLU A 69 -2.86 6.63 -1.33
N VAL A 70 -4.05 6.95 -1.83
CA VAL A 70 -5.22 6.09 -1.78
C VAL A 70 -4.97 4.75 -2.50
N ASP A 71 -5.37 3.66 -1.86
CA ASP A 71 -5.09 2.31 -2.38
C ASP A 71 -5.93 1.92 -3.60
N TYR A 72 -7.04 2.61 -3.83
CA TYR A 72 -8.07 2.24 -4.79
C TYR A 72 -7.89 2.90 -6.16
N ALA A 73 -6.65 3.13 -6.60
CA ALA A 73 -6.42 3.58 -7.97
C ALA A 73 -6.99 2.54 -8.97
N PRO A 74 -7.86 2.94 -9.92
CA PRO A 74 -8.52 2.02 -10.85
C PRO A 74 -7.54 1.25 -11.75
N HIS A 75 -6.38 1.84 -12.02
CA HIS A 75 -5.34 1.26 -12.87
C HIS A 75 -3.95 1.59 -12.32
N LYS A 76 -3.12 0.57 -12.11
CA LYS A 76 -1.75 0.69 -11.59
C LYS A 76 -0.77 -0.06 -12.50
N PRO A 77 -0.36 0.55 -13.62
CA PRO A 77 0.49 -0.12 -14.61
C PRO A 77 1.94 -0.31 -14.12
N ARG A 78 2.34 0.46 -13.11
CA ARG A 78 3.69 0.53 -12.54
C ARG A 78 3.57 0.81 -11.05
N CYS A 79 4.62 0.46 -10.32
CA CYS A 79 4.74 0.72 -8.90
C CYS A 79 6.13 1.26 -8.62
N ASP A 80 6.21 2.30 -7.80
CA ASP A 80 7.45 2.77 -7.20
C ASP A 80 7.55 2.27 -5.77
N VAL A 81 8.77 2.02 -5.31
CA VAL A 81 9.04 1.55 -3.95
C VAL A 81 9.67 2.68 -3.14
N LEU A 82 8.95 3.14 -2.13
CA LEU A 82 9.42 4.17 -1.21
C LEU A 82 9.95 3.53 0.07
N LEU A 83 11.17 3.91 0.46
CA LEU A 83 11.77 3.56 1.74
C LEU A 83 11.73 4.79 2.65
N PHE A 84 11.00 4.70 3.75
CA PHE A 84 10.90 5.75 4.75
C PHE A 84 11.86 5.50 5.92
N ASN A 85 12.33 6.58 6.54
CA ASN A 85 13.12 6.56 7.78
C ASN A 85 14.40 5.70 7.71
N CYS A 86 15.03 5.57 6.54
CA CYS A 86 16.29 4.85 6.39
C CYS A 86 17.49 5.75 6.70
N ALA A 87 18.34 5.33 7.64
CA ALA A 87 19.65 5.94 7.87
C ALA A 87 20.75 5.09 7.20
N ALA A 88 21.49 5.69 6.27
CA ALA A 88 22.65 5.07 5.64
C ALA A 88 23.91 5.39 6.47
N PRO A 89 24.36 4.47 7.35
CA PRO A 89 25.68 3.88 7.05
C PRO A 89 25.81 2.39 7.38
N ALA A 90 24.81 1.76 7.97
CA ALA A 90 24.79 0.30 8.19
C ALA A 90 23.33 -0.12 8.35
N TRP A 91 22.85 -1.02 7.49
CA TRP A 91 21.49 -1.55 7.36
C TRP A 91 20.88 -2.09 8.68
N ARG A 92 20.63 -1.23 9.66
CA ARG A 92 20.01 -1.58 10.93
C ARG A 92 18.62 -0.98 11.03
N GLN A 93 17.68 -1.93 10.99
CA GLN A 93 16.26 -1.84 11.29
C GLN A 93 15.46 -0.94 10.35
N GLN A 94 14.79 -1.58 9.40
CA GLN A 94 13.78 -0.96 8.56
C GLN A 94 12.39 -1.42 8.99
N ARG A 95 11.42 -0.52 8.93
CA ARG A 95 10.00 -0.81 9.10
C ARG A 95 9.29 -0.49 7.79
N LEU A 96 8.74 -1.54 7.19
CA LEU A 96 7.86 -1.58 6.03
C LEU A 96 8.45 -1.27 4.65
N LEU A 97 8.32 -2.26 3.75
CA LEU A 97 8.26 -2.07 2.31
C LEU A 97 6.78 -1.96 1.93
N HIS A 98 6.38 -0.86 1.29
CA HIS A 98 5.07 -0.75 0.66
C HIS A 98 5.24 -0.83 -0.85
N ALA A 99 4.74 -1.91 -1.44
CA ALA A 99 4.49 -1.97 -2.87
C ALA A 99 2.98 -1.80 -3.05
N MET A 100 2.56 -0.64 -3.55
CA MET A 100 1.19 -0.46 -4.02
C MET A 100 1.16 -0.92 -5.48
N THR A 101 0.88 -2.21 -5.69
CA THR A 101 0.58 -2.75 -7.02
C THR A 101 -0.86 -2.52 -7.41
#